data_AF-A0A354Z5X1-F1
#
_entry.id   AF-A0A354Z5X1-F1
#
_cell.length_a   1.000
_cell.length_b   1.000
_cell.length_c   1.000
_cell.angle_alpha   90.00
_cell.angle_beta   90.00
_cell.angle_gamma   90.00
#
_symmetry.space_group_name_H-M   'P 1'
#
loop_
_entity.id
_entity.type
_entity.pdbx_description
1 polymer ?
#
loop_
_entity_poly.entity_id
_entity_poly.type
_entity_poly.pdbx_seq_one_letter_code
_entity_poly.pdbx_strand_id
1 'polypeptide(L)'
;MTSVVHTAELPGLDLLHRGKVRDLFALPDGRLLMVATDRLSAFDVVLPDPIPGKGEILCQLSNFWFARTADLIANHLTGDSVAAALPAG
;
A
#
# COMPACT_ATOMS: atom_id res chain seq x y z
N MET A 1 -10.49 2.93 18.03
CA MET A 1 -10.43 3.92 16.94
C MET A 1 -9.40 3.42 15.94
N THR A 2 -9.77 3.21 14.68
CA THR A 2 -8.82 2.87 13.62
C THR A 2 -7.92 4.07 13.38
N SER A 3 -6.60 3.85 13.41
CA SER A 3 -5.62 4.90 13.16
C SER A 3 -5.68 5.28 11.68
N VAL A 4 -5.69 6.58 11.39
CA VAL A 4 -5.76 7.10 10.01
C VAL A 4 -4.36 7.18 9.43
N VAL A 5 -4.15 6.56 8.28
CA VAL A 5 -2.85 6.59 7.59
C VAL A 5 -2.84 7.68 6.52
N HIS A 6 -2.36 8.87 6.87
CA HIS A 6 -2.14 9.93 5.88
C HIS A 6 -0.91 9.66 5.02
N THR A 7 0.20 9.32 5.67
CA THR A 7 1.46 8.93 5.04
C THR A 7 2.01 7.73 5.78
N ALA A 8 2.71 6.86 5.06
CA ALA A 8 3.44 5.78 5.69
C ALA A 8 4.82 6.32 6.12
N GLU A 9 5.14 6.23 7.40
CA GLU A 9 6.44 6.59 7.94
C GLU A 9 7.12 5.30 8.41
N LEU A 10 8.03 4.77 7.60
CA LEU A 10 8.74 3.50 7.84
C LEU A 10 10.24 3.75 7.88
N PRO A 11 10.80 4.16 9.04
CA PRO A 11 12.23 4.42 9.16
C PRO A 11 13.07 3.20 8.76
N GLY A 12 14.13 3.44 7.99
CA GLY A 12 15.01 2.37 7.50
C GLY A 12 14.59 1.76 6.17
N LEU A 13 13.44 2.14 5.61
CA LEU A 13 13.09 1.84 4.21
C LEU A 13 13.25 3.10 3.35
N ASP A 14 13.75 2.91 2.13
CA ASP A 14 13.90 4.00 1.16
C ASP A 14 12.57 4.31 0.49
N LEU A 15 12.08 5.54 0.64
CA LEU A 15 10.83 5.98 0.02
C LEU A 15 11.10 6.37 -1.44
N LEU A 16 10.62 5.55 -2.37
CA LEU A 16 10.79 5.78 -3.80
C LEU A 16 9.80 6.80 -4.35
N HIS A 17 8.53 6.67 -3.95
CA HIS A 17 7.47 7.52 -4.50
C HIS A 17 6.27 7.64 -3.57
N ARG A 18 5.73 8.85 -3.48
CA ARG A 18 4.44 9.14 -2.85
C ARG A 18 3.44 9.53 -3.93
N GLY A 19 2.58 8.59 -4.29
CA GLY A 19 1.47 8.84 -5.21
C GLY A 19 0.29 9.50 -4.51
N LYS A 20 -0.80 9.73 -5.26
CA LYS A 20 -2.04 10.31 -4.71
C LYS A 20 -2.56 9.54 -3.49
N VAL A 21 -2.58 8.20 -3.59
CA VAL A 21 -3.20 7.31 -2.58
C VAL A 21 -2.33 6.12 -2.13
N ARG A 22 -1.09 6.03 -2.62
CA ARG A 22 -0.14 4.96 -2.22
C ARG A 22 1.26 5.50 -2.02
N ASP A 23 1.96 4.95 -1.05
CA ASP A 23 3.38 5.20 -0.79
C ASP A 23 4.16 3.94 -1.19
N LEU A 24 5.26 4.09 -1.92
CA LEU A 24 6.10 2.98 -2.41
C LEU A 24 7.49 3.07 -1.78
N PHE A 25 7.92 1.97 -1.17
CA PHE A 25 9.25 1.84 -0.60
C PHE A 25 10.06 0.75 -1.32
N ALA A 26 11.36 0.97 -1.45
CA ALA A 26 12.27 -0.03 -1.98
C ALA A 26 12.50 -1.16 -0.97
N LEU A 27 12.55 -2.39 -1.48
CA LEU A 27 13.04 -3.56 -0.75
C LEU A 27 14.24 -4.18 -1.52
N PRO A 28 15.02 -5.07 -0.88
CA PRO A 28 16.08 -5.80 -1.56
C PRO A 28 15.57 -6.57 -2.80
N ASP A 29 16.50 -6.82 -3.72
CA ASP A 29 16.28 -7.59 -4.95
C ASP A 29 15.26 -6.98 -5.91
N GLY A 30 15.12 -5.65 -5.88
CA GLY A 30 14.20 -4.91 -6.74
C GLY A 30 12.72 -5.07 -6.39
N ARG A 31 12.42 -5.62 -5.22
CA ARG A 31 11.04 -5.72 -4.70
C ARG A 31 10.57 -4.37 -4.16
N LEU A 32 9.26 -4.26 -3.99
CA LEU A 32 8.61 -3.04 -3.51
C LEU A 32 7.65 -3.35 -2.36
N LEU A 33 7.66 -2.51 -1.34
CA LEU A 33 6.56 -2.42 -0.38
C LEU A 33 5.63 -1.30 -0.83
N MET A 34 4.38 -1.67 -1.14
CA MET A 34 3.34 -0.72 -1.52
C MET A 34 2.34 -0.55 -0.38
N VAL A 35 2.22 0.66 0.16
CA VAL A 35 1.30 0.98 1.24
C VAL A 35 0.12 1.78 0.69
N ALA A 36 -1.09 1.23 0.79
CA ALA A 36 -2.32 1.95 0.49
C ALA A 36 -2.69 2.85 1.68
N THR A 37 -2.79 4.16 1.46
CA THR A 37 -3.09 5.13 2.51
C THR A 37 -4.58 5.45 2.57
N ASP A 38 -5.01 6.18 3.59
CA ASP A 38 -6.39 6.67 3.74
C ASP A 38 -6.66 7.95 2.95
N ARG A 39 -5.64 8.50 2.26
CA ARG A 39 -5.79 9.62 1.34
C ARG A 39 -6.77 9.29 0.23
N LEU A 40 -7.60 10.26 -0.12
CA LEU A 40 -8.55 10.21 -1.23
C LEU A 40 -8.17 11.26 -2.27
N SER A 41 -8.35 10.95 -3.55
CA SER A 41 -8.18 11.94 -4.62
C SER A 41 -9.38 11.95 -5.55
N ALA A 42 -9.79 13.15 -5.97
CA ALA A 42 -10.82 13.38 -6.96
C ALA A 42 -10.43 14.60 -7.80
N PHE A 43 -10.82 14.62 -9.09
CA PHE A 43 -10.48 15.73 -10.00
C PHE A 43 -8.99 16.08 -10.00
N ASP A 44 -8.14 15.04 -10.03
CA ASP A 44 -6.68 15.11 -9.97
C ASP A 44 -6.03 15.73 -8.73
N VAL A 45 -6.82 16.06 -7.69
CA VAL A 45 -6.34 16.64 -6.43
C VAL A 45 -6.49 15.64 -5.29
N VAL A 46 -5.49 15.57 -4.40
CA VAL A 46 -5.60 14.85 -3.13
C VAL A 46 -6.40 15.72 -2.15
N LEU A 47 -7.51 15.18 -1.63
CA LEU A 47 -8.40 15.89 -0.73
C LEU A 47 -7.77 15.98 0.68
N PRO A 48 -8.07 17.06 1.44
CA PRO A 48 -7.50 17.24 2.78
C PRO A 48 -8.02 16.20 3.77
N ASP A 49 -9.28 15.78 3.62
CA ASP A 49 -9.93 14.84 4.53
C ASP A 49 -9.74 13.39 4.05
N PRO A 50 -9.08 12.53 4.84
CA PRO A 50 -8.93 11.12 4.53
C PRO A 50 -10.22 10.34 4.87
N ILE A 51 -10.32 9.11 4.38
CA ILE A 51 -11.35 8.16 4.81
C ILE A 51 -10.69 7.10 5.69
N PRO A 52 -10.91 7.12 7.03
CA PRO A 52 -10.31 6.16 7.95
C PRO A 52 -10.55 4.70 7.53
N GLY A 53 -9.49 3.89 7.42
CA GLY A 53 -9.56 2.47 7.08
C GLY A 53 -9.79 2.17 5.59
N LYS A 54 -9.86 3.19 4.73
CA LYS A 54 -9.98 2.99 3.28
C LYS A 54 -8.77 2.26 2.71
N GLY A 55 -7.55 2.64 3.13
CA GLY A 55 -6.32 2.01 2.66
C GLY A 55 -6.32 0.50 2.92
N GLU A 56 -6.75 0.10 4.13
CA GLU A 56 -6.88 -1.29 4.53
C GLU A 56 -7.90 -2.05 3.68
N ILE A 57 -9.14 -1.54 3.55
CA ILE A 57 -10.19 -2.19 2.77
C ILE A 57 -9.79 -2.33 1.30
N LEU A 58 -9.18 -1.31 0.70
CA LEU A 58 -8.74 -1.37 -0.69
C LEU A 58 -7.57 -2.33 -0.91
N CYS A 59 -6.68 -2.46 0.08
CA CYS A 59 -5.61 -3.47 0.06
C CYS A 59 -6.21 -4.89 0.10
N GLN A 60 -7.14 -5.15 1.02
CA GLN A 60 -7.84 -6.44 1.13
C GLN A 60 -8.62 -6.78 -0.14
N LEU A 61 -9.35 -5.80 -0.71
CA LEU A 61 -10.10 -5.99 -1.96
C LEU A 61 -9.16 -6.31 -3.13
N SER A 62 -7.99 -5.66 -3.20
CA SER A 62 -6.99 -5.97 -4.23
C SER A 62 -6.47 -7.39 -4.07
N ASN A 63 -6.13 -7.81 -2.85
CA ASN A 63 -5.66 -9.18 -2.56
C ASN A 63 -6.72 -10.23 -2.93
N PHE A 64 -8.00 -9.97 -2.62
CA PHE A 64 -9.10 -10.84 -3.03
C PHE A 64 -9.13 -11.04 -4.55
N TRP A 65 -9.06 -9.96 -5.33
CA TRP A 65 -9.09 -10.05 -6.78
C TRP A 65 -7.83 -10.70 -7.35
N PHE A 66 -6.64 -10.38 -6.83
CA PHE A 66 -5.41 -11.06 -7.25
C PHE A 66 -5.47 -12.57 -7.05
N ALA A 67 -6.04 -13.04 -5.95
CA ALA A 67 -6.27 -14.46 -5.73
C ALA A 67 -7.32 -15.03 -6.69
N ARG A 68 -8.43 -14.31 -6.90
CA ARG A 68 -9.57 -14.77 -7.70
C ARG A 68 -9.28 -14.87 -9.21
N THR A 69 -8.28 -14.13 -9.69
CA THR A 69 -7.86 -14.10 -11.10
C THR A 69 -6.46 -14.67 -11.33
N ALA A 70 -5.87 -15.33 -10.34
CA ALA A 70 -4.50 -15.85 -10.43
C ALA A 70 -4.34 -16.91 -11.54
N ASP A 71 -5.42 -17.62 -11.88
CA ASP A 71 -5.48 -18.61 -12.96
C ASP A 71 -5.58 -17.96 -14.36
N LEU A 72 -5.96 -16.69 -14.44
CA LEU A 72 -6.14 -15.97 -15.70
C LEU A 72 -4.86 -15.26 -16.15
N ILE A 73 -4.13 -14.63 -15.22
CA ILE A 73 -2.92 -13.87 -15.51
C ILE A 73 -2.02 -13.73 -14.27
N ALA A 74 -0.71 -13.74 -14.50
CA ALA A 74 0.27 -13.43 -13.46
C ALA A 74 0.09 -12.00 -12.93
N ASN A 75 0.30 -11.81 -11.62
CA ASN A 75 0.27 -10.50 -10.97
C ASN A 75 1.58 -10.23 -10.22
N HIS A 76 1.68 -9.05 -9.60
CA HIS A 76 2.92 -8.55 -9.01
C HIS A 76 3.11 -8.93 -7.53
N LEU A 77 2.18 -9.66 -6.90
CA LEU A 77 2.33 -10.06 -5.50
C LEU A 77 3.47 -11.06 -5.37
N THR A 78 4.37 -10.83 -4.40
CA THR A 78 5.51 -11.73 -4.16
C THR A 78 5.14 -12.97 -3.35
N GLY A 79 4.02 -12.92 -2.62
CA GLY A 79 3.61 -13.96 -1.66
C GLY A 79 4.32 -13.85 -0.30
N ASP A 80 5.27 -12.92 -0.15
CA ASP A 80 5.96 -12.69 1.12
C ASP A 80 5.01 -12.08 2.16
N SER A 81 5.23 -12.41 3.43
CA SER A 81 4.50 -11.75 4.51
C SER A 81 4.92 -10.28 4.61
N VAL A 82 3.95 -9.38 4.77
CA VAL A 82 4.23 -7.95 5.00
C VAL A 82 5.09 -7.75 6.24
N ALA A 83 4.89 -8.55 7.29
CA ALA A 83 5.68 -8.47 8.53
C ALA A 83 7.19 -8.64 8.30
N ALA A 84 7.60 -9.46 7.32
CA ALA A 84 9.00 -9.64 6.97
C ALA A 84 9.62 -8.44 6.23
N ALA A 85 8.80 -7.53 5.70
CA ALA A 85 9.23 -6.34 4.97
C ALA A 85 9.24 -5.07 5.84
N LEU A 86 8.67 -5.11 7.04
CA LEU A 86 8.61 -3.96 7.93
C LEU A 86 9.91 -3.82 8.72
N PRO A 87 10.37 -2.58 8.97
CA PRO A 87 11.49 -2.35 9.89
C PRO A 87 11.13 -2.84 11.30
N ALA A 88 12.16 -3.21 12.08
CA ALA A 88 11.96 -3.55 13.48
C ALA A 88 11.38 -2.34 14.23
N GLY A 89 10.25 -2.54 14.90
CA GLY A 89 9.52 -1.54 15.66
C GLY A 89 9.02 -2.11 16.98
#